data_AF-A0A2N7YDV2-F1
#
_entry.id   AF-A0A2N7YDV2-F1
#
_cell.length_a   1.000
_cell.length_b   1.000
_cell.length_c   1.000
_cell.angle_alpha   90.00
_cell.angle_beta   90.00
_cell.angle_gamma   90.00
#
_symmetry.space_group_name_H-M   'P 1'
#
loop_
_entity.id
_entity.type
_entity.pdbx_description
1 polymer ?
#
loop_
_entity_poly.entity_id
_entity_poly.type
_entity_poly.pdbx_seq_one_letter_code
_entity_poly.pdbx_strand_id
1 'polypeptide(L)'
;LETVWPRYVEANNRLIRDPAVAALRQQLTALVKLAPDNPERAERARAAYDQLKAYLMMARPAKADASLLVKTLGEVEPSRAGLWQALGPTLWQFYAEHLAENPAWRIDTDARLVAQVRQVLLGQLGQRNAEANLYQQLLDDSAHHYPALGLPQLVGDTDAQALFTTEASVPGVFTRQAWEGSVRQAIDAIAEARREEIDWVLSDQPADVDTRLSPDQLRARLTERYFQDYASAWQDLLNSLRWQQAASLDESIDQLTLMSDVRQSPLIALLNSVAYQAQAGSRPQALADSLVQSAQKLIGPDKAPAIEPLAQAATGPLAATFGPLLALLDKSNTDGLSLPAFLTRVTRVRLKLQQISTAPDPLEMTQALAQSVFQGR
;
A
#
# COMPACT_ATOMS: atom_id res chain seq x y z
N LEU A 1 24.35 -45.66 -8.46
CA LEU A 1 24.45 -44.24 -8.02
C LEU A 1 25.32 -44.13 -6.76
N GLU A 2 25.08 -44.94 -5.72
CA GLU A 2 25.88 -44.95 -4.47
C GLU A 2 27.40 -45.11 -4.66
N THR A 3 27.85 -45.88 -5.65
CA THR A 3 29.28 -46.09 -5.94
C THR A 3 29.98 -44.89 -6.60
N VAL A 4 29.26 -43.97 -7.22
CA VAL A 4 29.82 -42.81 -7.93
C VAL A 4 29.78 -41.54 -7.06
N TRP A 5 28.91 -41.53 -6.05
CA TRP A 5 28.72 -40.41 -5.13
C TRP A 5 30.01 -39.94 -4.45
N PRO A 6 30.87 -40.81 -3.90
CA PRO A 6 32.08 -40.34 -3.21
C PRO A 6 33.04 -39.59 -4.13
N ARG A 7 33.18 -40.05 -5.38
CA ARG A 7 34.02 -39.40 -6.40
C ARG A 7 33.44 -38.08 -6.87
N TYR A 8 32.11 -38.04 -7.04
CA TYR A 8 31.41 -36.79 -7.32
C TYR A 8 31.63 -35.78 -6.18
N VAL A 9 31.43 -36.18 -4.92
CA VAL A 9 31.56 -35.29 -3.76
C VAL A 9 32.97 -34.73 -3.63
N GLU A 10 33.98 -35.57 -3.79
CA GLU A 10 35.37 -35.12 -3.76
C GLU A 10 35.68 -34.10 -4.85
N ALA A 11 35.24 -34.38 -6.10
CA ALA A 11 35.41 -33.46 -7.21
C ALA A 11 34.60 -32.16 -7.04
N ASN A 12 33.35 -32.27 -6.58
CA ASN A 12 32.46 -31.15 -6.30
C ASN A 12 33.06 -30.24 -5.23
N ASN A 13 33.52 -30.83 -4.13
CA ASN A 13 34.10 -30.07 -3.03
C ASN A 13 35.32 -29.28 -3.49
N ARG A 14 36.26 -29.96 -4.15
CA ARG A 14 37.52 -29.36 -4.59
C ARG A 14 37.34 -28.30 -5.69
N LEU A 15 36.48 -28.57 -6.67
CA LEU A 15 36.39 -27.73 -7.88
C LEU A 15 35.34 -26.63 -7.75
N ILE A 16 34.30 -26.86 -6.95
CA ILE A 16 33.06 -26.07 -6.98
C ILE A 16 32.82 -25.42 -5.63
N ARG A 17 32.52 -26.24 -4.61
CA ARG A 17 32.11 -25.80 -3.28
C ARG A 17 33.18 -24.98 -2.58
N ASP A 18 34.40 -25.52 -2.44
CA ASP A 18 35.45 -24.90 -1.62
C ASP A 18 35.96 -23.57 -2.22
N PRO A 19 36.16 -23.45 -3.55
CA PRO A 19 36.49 -22.16 -4.18
C PRO A 19 35.39 -21.11 -4.02
N ALA A 20 34.11 -21.49 -4.14
CA ALA A 20 33.01 -20.54 -3.95
C ALA A 20 32.88 -20.10 -2.50
N VAL A 21 33.08 -21.02 -1.55
CA VAL A 21 33.17 -20.70 -0.12
C VAL A 21 34.30 -19.73 0.17
N ALA A 22 35.47 -19.92 -0.45
CA ALA A 22 36.59 -19.00 -0.31
C ALA A 22 36.26 -17.61 -0.85
N ALA A 23 35.60 -17.53 -2.02
CA ALA A 23 35.18 -16.27 -2.62
C ALA A 23 34.11 -15.55 -1.77
N LEU A 24 33.10 -16.28 -1.27
CA LEU A 24 32.10 -15.75 -0.32
C LEU A 24 32.77 -15.21 0.95
N ARG A 25 33.66 -15.98 1.57
CA ARG A 25 34.41 -15.54 2.75
C ARG A 25 35.23 -14.29 2.47
N GLN A 26 35.86 -14.19 1.30
CA GLN A 26 36.63 -13.01 0.90
C GLN A 26 35.75 -11.77 0.79
N GLN A 27 34.59 -11.85 0.11
CA GLN A 27 33.66 -10.73 -0.04
C GLN A 27 33.09 -10.27 1.31
N LEU A 28 32.66 -11.22 2.14
CA LEU A 28 32.15 -10.94 3.48
C LEU A 28 33.22 -10.32 4.40
N THR A 29 34.46 -10.81 4.32
CA THR A 29 35.58 -10.22 5.08
C THR A 29 35.91 -8.81 4.59
N ALA A 30 35.81 -8.55 3.28
CA ALA A 30 36.04 -7.22 2.72
C ALA A 30 35.01 -6.21 3.26
N LEU A 31 33.73 -6.60 3.37
CA LEU A 31 32.70 -5.77 3.98
C LEU A 31 33.02 -5.41 5.44
N VAL A 32 33.38 -6.40 6.25
CA VAL A 32 33.69 -6.20 7.69
C VAL A 32 34.89 -5.25 7.87
N LYS A 33 35.86 -5.29 6.95
CA LYS A 33 37.05 -4.42 6.99
C LYS A 33 36.79 -2.95 6.65
N LEU A 34 35.67 -2.62 6.01
CA LEU A 34 35.32 -1.22 5.75
C LEU A 34 35.14 -0.46 7.07
N ALA A 35 35.46 0.84 7.11
CA ALA A 35 35.22 1.66 8.30
C ALA A 35 33.71 1.81 8.61
N PRO A 36 33.28 1.98 9.88
CA PRO A 36 31.87 2.09 10.26
C PRO A 36 31.06 3.16 9.53
N ASP A 37 31.70 4.27 9.20
CA ASP A 37 31.17 5.45 8.51
C ASP A 37 31.35 5.41 6.98
N ASN A 38 31.96 4.36 6.43
CA ASN A 38 32.16 4.24 5.00
C ASN A 38 30.80 3.97 4.29
N PRO A 39 30.36 4.83 3.35
CA PRO A 39 29.08 4.68 2.64
C PRO A 39 28.99 3.38 1.82
N GLU A 40 30.14 2.82 1.42
CA GLU A 40 30.22 1.55 0.70
C GLU A 40 29.63 0.37 1.49
N ARG A 41 29.56 0.47 2.83
CA ARG A 41 28.85 -0.52 3.66
C ARG A 41 27.36 -0.57 3.33
N ALA A 42 26.72 0.57 3.09
CA ALA A 42 25.31 0.65 2.75
C ALA A 42 25.07 0.14 1.31
N GLU A 43 25.91 0.56 0.37
CA GLU A 43 25.84 0.15 -1.04
C GLU A 43 25.97 -1.37 -1.21
N ARG A 44 26.92 -1.99 -0.48
CA ARG A 44 27.16 -3.43 -0.54
C ARG A 44 26.25 -4.26 0.36
N ALA A 45 25.44 -3.65 1.23
CA ALA A 45 24.68 -4.35 2.26
C ALA A 45 23.75 -5.42 1.67
N ARG A 46 23.06 -5.12 0.56
CA ARG A 46 22.14 -6.08 -0.06
C ARG A 46 22.87 -7.27 -0.66
N ALA A 47 23.92 -7.03 -1.44
CA ALA A 47 24.73 -8.10 -2.01
C ALA A 47 25.40 -8.96 -0.93
N ALA A 48 25.91 -8.33 0.13
CA ALA A 48 26.51 -9.04 1.25
C ALA A 48 25.50 -9.86 2.07
N TYR A 49 24.25 -9.41 2.16
CA TYR A 49 23.17 -10.20 2.74
C TYR A 49 22.92 -11.48 1.93
N ASP A 50 22.78 -11.37 0.61
CA ASP A 50 22.58 -12.53 -0.26
C ASP A 50 23.76 -13.50 -0.17
N GLN A 51 24.99 -12.98 -0.13
CA GLN A 51 26.22 -13.76 0.09
C GLN A 51 26.24 -14.47 1.45
N LEU A 52 25.87 -13.80 2.54
CA LEU A 52 25.77 -14.41 3.86
C LEU A 52 24.68 -15.49 3.89
N LYS A 53 23.53 -15.23 3.26
CA LYS A 53 22.42 -16.18 3.16
C LYS A 53 22.88 -17.46 2.44
N ALA A 54 23.52 -17.33 1.27
CA ALA A 54 24.08 -18.46 0.53
C ALA A 54 25.13 -19.22 1.37
N TYR A 55 26.02 -18.50 2.06
CA TYR A 55 27.02 -19.10 2.95
C TYR A 55 26.40 -19.94 4.08
N LEU A 56 25.32 -19.46 4.68
CA LEU A 56 24.59 -20.16 5.73
C LEU A 56 23.74 -21.32 5.20
N MET A 57 23.16 -21.23 4.00
CA MET A 57 22.46 -22.34 3.34
C MET A 57 23.38 -23.52 3.08
N MET A 58 24.60 -23.25 2.59
CA MET A 58 25.63 -24.28 2.39
C MET A 58 26.04 -24.97 3.70
N ALA A 59 25.85 -24.31 4.84
CA ALA A 59 26.15 -24.86 6.17
C ALA A 59 24.94 -25.54 6.83
N ARG A 60 23.72 -25.11 6.47
CA ARG A 60 22.43 -25.60 6.97
C ARG A 60 21.60 -26.12 5.79
N PRO A 61 21.86 -27.35 5.28
CA PRO A 61 21.19 -27.89 4.10
C PRO A 61 19.66 -27.86 4.12
N ALA A 62 19.04 -27.96 5.30
CA ALA A 62 17.58 -27.86 5.46
C ALA A 62 16.99 -26.49 5.12
N LYS A 63 17.82 -25.45 4.99
CA LYS A 63 17.43 -24.08 4.61
C LYS A 63 17.83 -23.74 3.16
N ALA A 64 18.30 -24.72 2.39
CA ALA A 64 18.78 -24.49 1.03
C ALA A 64 17.62 -24.08 0.09
N ASP A 65 17.77 -22.93 -0.56
CA ASP A 65 16.98 -22.52 -1.72
C ASP A 65 17.85 -22.65 -2.96
N ALA A 66 17.48 -23.56 -3.86
CA ALA A 66 18.28 -23.86 -5.03
C ALA A 66 18.42 -22.65 -5.97
N SER A 67 17.34 -21.89 -6.17
CA SER A 67 17.32 -20.74 -7.08
C SER A 67 18.23 -19.62 -6.57
N LEU A 68 18.19 -19.35 -5.27
CA LEU A 68 19.03 -18.33 -4.64
C LEU A 68 20.50 -18.75 -4.64
N LEU A 69 20.80 -20.00 -4.27
CA LEU A 69 22.17 -20.52 -4.26
C LEU A 69 22.81 -20.43 -5.65
N VAL A 70 22.12 -20.89 -6.70
CA VAL A 70 22.64 -20.83 -8.08
C VAL A 70 22.95 -19.39 -8.48
N LYS A 71 22.02 -18.47 -8.23
CA LYS A 71 22.21 -17.05 -8.56
C LYS A 71 23.41 -16.46 -7.82
N THR A 72 23.42 -16.54 -6.49
CA THR A 72 24.46 -15.90 -5.67
C THR A 72 25.83 -16.52 -5.89
N LEU A 73 25.91 -17.84 -6.04
CA LEU A 73 27.19 -18.52 -6.28
C LEU A 73 27.72 -18.23 -7.68
N GLY A 74 26.85 -18.11 -8.69
CA GLY A 74 27.24 -17.68 -10.04
C GLY A 74 27.80 -16.26 -10.09
N GLU A 75 27.29 -15.34 -9.27
CA GLU A 75 27.78 -13.95 -9.18
C GLU A 75 29.13 -13.84 -8.45
N VAL A 76 29.38 -14.70 -7.46
CA VAL A 76 30.59 -14.66 -6.62
C VAL A 76 31.70 -15.56 -7.16
N GLU A 77 31.37 -16.46 -8.09
CA GLU A 77 32.30 -17.41 -8.67
C GLU A 77 33.45 -16.71 -9.40
N PRO A 78 34.72 -17.09 -9.14
CA PRO A 78 35.85 -16.59 -9.92
C PRO A 78 35.66 -16.90 -11.41
N SER A 79 35.86 -15.91 -12.29
CA SER A 79 35.78 -16.12 -13.73
C SER A 79 36.79 -17.19 -14.18
N ARG A 80 36.29 -18.30 -14.71
CA ARG A 80 37.10 -19.38 -15.29
C ARG A 80 36.70 -19.57 -16.75
N ALA A 81 37.69 -19.57 -17.64
CA ALA A 81 37.47 -19.75 -19.06
C ALA A 81 37.22 -21.22 -19.45
N GLY A 82 36.68 -21.43 -20.65
CA GLY A 82 36.55 -22.75 -21.28
C GLY A 82 35.37 -23.56 -20.75
N LEU A 83 35.57 -24.87 -20.57
CA LEU A 83 34.51 -25.83 -20.21
C LEU A 83 33.75 -25.46 -18.93
N TRP A 84 34.42 -24.77 -17.99
CA TRP A 84 33.80 -24.31 -16.76
C TRP A 84 32.67 -23.30 -16.99
N GLN A 85 32.85 -22.37 -17.93
CA GLN A 85 31.85 -21.35 -18.25
C GLN A 85 30.56 -21.96 -18.82
N ALA A 86 30.67 -23.10 -19.49
CA ALA A 86 29.52 -23.83 -20.03
C ALA A 86 28.84 -24.75 -18.99
N LEU A 87 29.60 -25.31 -18.04
CA LEU A 87 29.09 -26.31 -17.08
C LEU A 87 28.74 -25.73 -15.70
N GLY A 88 29.31 -24.58 -15.33
CA GLY A 88 29.16 -23.96 -14.01
C GLY A 88 27.70 -23.82 -13.54
N PRO A 89 26.80 -23.19 -14.33
CA PRO A 89 25.39 -23.04 -13.95
C PRO A 89 24.70 -24.38 -13.67
N THR A 90 24.91 -25.38 -14.53
CA THR A 90 24.32 -26.72 -14.38
C THR A 90 24.87 -27.45 -13.15
N LEU A 91 26.16 -27.28 -12.85
CA LEU A 91 26.79 -27.87 -11.68
C LEU A 91 26.27 -27.23 -10.38
N TRP A 92 26.06 -25.91 -10.38
CA TRP A 92 25.43 -25.21 -9.26
C TRP A 92 23.99 -25.64 -9.06
N GLN A 93 23.22 -25.75 -10.14
CA GLN A 93 21.83 -26.24 -10.11
C GLN A 93 21.78 -27.60 -9.43
N PHE A 94 22.60 -28.55 -9.89
CA PHE A 94 22.65 -29.90 -9.34
C PHE A 94 23.06 -29.92 -7.86
N TYR A 95 24.12 -29.18 -7.50
CA TYR A 95 24.55 -29.09 -6.11
C TYR A 95 23.44 -28.54 -5.21
N ALA A 96 22.77 -27.47 -5.64
CA ALA A 96 21.80 -26.76 -4.83
C ALA A 96 20.49 -27.54 -4.66
N GLU A 97 20.03 -28.24 -5.70
CA GLU A 97 18.83 -29.11 -5.64
C GLU A 97 19.04 -30.32 -4.71
N HIS A 98 20.24 -30.91 -4.71
CA HIS A 98 20.53 -32.12 -3.92
C HIS A 98 21.13 -31.84 -2.54
N LEU A 99 21.39 -30.57 -2.18
CA LEU A 99 22.03 -30.22 -0.91
C LEU A 99 21.20 -30.68 0.29
N ALA A 100 19.89 -30.44 0.29
CA ALA A 100 19.00 -30.80 1.39
C ALA A 100 18.93 -32.32 1.63
N GLU A 101 18.97 -33.11 0.56
CA GLU A 101 18.95 -34.57 0.59
C GLU A 101 20.30 -35.17 0.99
N ASN A 102 21.38 -34.37 0.96
CA ASN A 102 22.74 -34.81 1.22
C ASN A 102 23.44 -33.95 2.29
N PRO A 103 23.04 -34.04 3.57
CA PRO A 103 23.59 -33.19 4.62
C PRO A 103 25.11 -33.26 4.81
N ALA A 104 25.74 -34.36 4.39
CA ALA A 104 27.19 -34.55 4.41
C ALA A 104 27.94 -33.58 3.48
N TRP A 105 27.26 -32.94 2.54
CA TRP A 105 27.85 -31.97 1.60
C TRP A 105 28.04 -30.58 2.20
N ARG A 106 27.49 -30.36 3.40
CA ARG A 106 27.55 -29.08 4.10
C ARG A 106 28.98 -28.59 4.31
N ILE A 107 29.11 -27.29 4.46
CA ILE A 107 30.36 -26.64 4.83
C ILE A 107 30.39 -26.37 6.34
N ASP A 108 31.58 -26.06 6.85
CA ASP A 108 31.74 -25.48 8.18
C ASP A 108 31.88 -23.96 8.08
N THR A 109 31.16 -23.25 8.97
CA THR A 109 31.13 -21.79 8.98
C THR A 109 32.17 -21.21 9.93
N ASP A 110 32.73 -20.06 9.57
CA ASP A 110 33.48 -19.25 10.53
C ASP A 110 32.48 -18.42 11.36
N ALA A 111 32.21 -18.88 12.58
CA ALA A 111 31.25 -18.25 13.48
C ALA A 111 31.59 -16.78 13.80
N ARG A 112 32.89 -16.41 13.84
CA ARG A 112 33.30 -15.03 14.11
C ARG A 112 33.00 -14.14 12.91
N LEU A 113 33.34 -14.61 11.70
CA LEU A 113 33.01 -13.88 10.48
C LEU A 113 31.49 -13.68 10.35
N VAL A 114 30.71 -14.75 10.57
CA VAL A 114 29.24 -14.68 10.53
C VAL A 114 28.72 -13.63 11.52
N ALA A 115 29.16 -13.64 12.77
CA ALA A 115 28.75 -12.65 13.77
C ALA A 115 29.09 -11.21 13.37
N GLN A 116 30.29 -10.96 12.85
CA GLN A 116 30.73 -9.63 12.42
C GLN A 116 29.93 -9.11 11.22
N VAL A 117 29.69 -9.96 10.22
CA VAL A 117 28.89 -9.58 9.04
C VAL A 117 27.46 -9.26 9.47
N ARG A 118 26.84 -10.10 10.31
CA ARG A 118 25.50 -9.86 10.87
C ARG A 118 25.39 -8.51 11.55
N GLN A 119 26.37 -8.13 12.37
CA GLN A 119 26.40 -6.83 13.03
C GLN A 119 26.45 -5.67 12.04
N VAL A 120 27.26 -5.77 10.99
CA VAL A 120 27.31 -4.74 9.93
C VAL A 120 25.96 -4.66 9.20
N LEU A 121 25.40 -5.79 8.78
CA LEU A 121 24.14 -5.84 8.04
C LEU A 121 22.95 -5.34 8.84
N LEU A 122 22.83 -5.69 10.13
CA LEU A 122 21.77 -5.16 11.01
C LEU A 122 21.81 -3.63 11.10
N GLY A 123 23.01 -3.04 11.14
CA GLY A 123 23.18 -1.60 11.15
C GLY A 123 22.85 -0.91 9.82
N GLN A 124 23.03 -1.59 8.68
CA GLN A 124 22.76 -1.00 7.35
C GLN A 124 21.31 -1.24 6.90
N LEU A 125 20.80 -2.46 7.03
CA LEU A 125 19.45 -2.85 6.61
C LEU A 125 18.35 -2.30 7.54
N GLY A 126 18.73 -1.86 8.74
CA GLY A 126 17.86 -1.15 9.68
C GLY A 126 17.73 0.36 9.43
N GLN A 127 18.43 0.92 8.43
CA GLN A 127 18.38 2.34 8.15
C GLN A 127 17.07 2.75 7.44
N ARG A 128 16.62 3.97 7.73
CA ARG A 128 15.40 4.56 7.13
C ARG A 128 15.42 4.58 5.60
N ASN A 129 16.60 4.69 4.98
CA ASN A 129 16.73 4.71 3.52
C ASN A 129 16.34 3.37 2.88
N ALA A 130 16.63 2.24 3.54
CA ALA A 130 16.24 0.93 3.04
C ALA A 130 14.71 0.75 3.09
N GLU A 131 14.06 1.20 4.16
CA GLU A 131 12.60 1.18 4.30
C GLU A 131 11.92 2.10 3.28
N ALA A 132 12.52 3.27 2.99
CA ALA A 132 12.00 4.18 1.98
C ALA A 132 12.02 3.55 0.58
N ASN A 133 13.09 2.84 0.22
CA ASN A 133 13.18 2.15 -1.05
C ASN A 133 12.17 0.99 -1.16
N LEU A 134 12.01 0.19 -0.09
CA LEU A 134 11.00 -0.88 -0.05
C LEU A 134 9.59 -0.33 -0.26
N TYR A 135 9.28 0.79 0.39
CA TYR A 135 7.99 1.44 0.27
C TYR A 135 7.75 1.97 -1.15
N GLN A 136 8.73 2.63 -1.76
CA GLN A 136 8.60 3.12 -3.15
C GLN A 136 8.42 1.96 -4.13
N GLN A 137 9.21 0.90 -4.01
CA GLN A 137 9.07 -0.28 -4.87
C GLN A 137 7.67 -0.90 -4.73
N LEU A 138 7.15 -1.02 -3.51
CA LEU A 138 5.79 -1.48 -3.27
C LEU A 138 4.74 -0.62 -3.99
N LEU A 139 4.88 0.70 -3.95
CA LEU A 139 3.98 1.62 -4.66
C LEU A 139 4.11 1.44 -6.17
N ASP A 140 5.32 1.36 -6.71
CA ASP A 140 5.57 1.18 -8.14
C ASP A 140 4.97 -0.15 -8.65
N ASP A 141 5.23 -1.25 -7.96
CA ASP A 141 4.69 -2.58 -8.30
C ASP A 141 3.15 -2.57 -8.30
N SER A 142 2.55 -1.85 -7.35
CA SER A 142 1.09 -1.69 -7.26
C SER A 142 0.54 -0.77 -8.35
N ALA A 143 1.24 0.32 -8.69
CA ALA A 143 0.76 1.36 -9.60
C ALA A 143 0.44 0.85 -11.01
N HIS A 144 1.13 -0.20 -11.46
CA HIS A 144 0.88 -0.82 -12.76
C HIS A 144 -0.51 -1.46 -12.88
N HIS A 145 -1.16 -1.79 -11.76
CA HIS A 145 -2.40 -2.55 -11.72
C HIS A 145 -3.64 -1.69 -11.42
N TYR A 146 -3.46 -0.46 -10.95
CA TYR A 146 -4.56 0.41 -10.53
C TYR A 146 -4.46 1.78 -11.21
N PRO A 147 -5.36 2.10 -12.16
CA PRO A 147 -5.37 3.40 -12.80
C PRO A 147 -5.72 4.51 -11.80
N ALA A 148 -5.26 5.73 -12.09
CA ALA A 148 -5.63 6.90 -11.29
C ALA A 148 -7.14 7.15 -11.33
N LEU A 149 -7.68 7.59 -10.20
CA LEU A 149 -9.10 7.84 -10.00
C LEU A 149 -9.37 9.35 -10.09
N GLY A 150 -10.05 9.76 -11.15
CA GLY A 150 -10.48 11.15 -11.36
C GLY A 150 -11.94 11.37 -10.97
N LEU A 151 -12.39 12.62 -11.11
CA LEU A 151 -13.77 13.00 -10.81
C LEU A 151 -14.83 12.17 -11.58
N PRO A 152 -14.70 11.90 -12.90
CA PRO A 152 -15.69 11.11 -13.62
C PRO A 152 -15.92 9.71 -13.04
N GLN A 153 -14.85 9.05 -12.58
CA GLN A 153 -14.95 7.72 -11.97
C GLN A 153 -15.59 7.75 -10.58
N LEU A 154 -15.52 8.89 -9.87
CA LEU A 154 -16.08 9.04 -8.53
C LEU A 154 -17.58 9.34 -8.55
N VAL A 155 -18.08 9.93 -9.62
CA VAL A 155 -19.48 10.31 -9.74
C VAL A 155 -20.31 9.35 -10.60
N GLY A 156 -19.65 8.38 -11.25
CA GLY A 156 -20.30 7.40 -12.12
C GLY A 156 -20.98 8.06 -13.32
N ASP A 157 -22.24 7.67 -13.57
CA ASP A 157 -23.02 8.18 -14.71
C ASP A 157 -23.65 9.57 -14.47
N THR A 158 -23.37 10.20 -13.32
CA THR A 158 -23.89 11.55 -13.03
C THR A 158 -23.03 12.63 -13.70
N ASP A 159 -23.65 13.77 -14.02
CA ASP A 159 -22.96 14.87 -14.69
C ASP A 159 -22.12 15.69 -13.70
N ALA A 160 -20.90 15.21 -13.41
CA ALA A 160 -19.95 15.93 -12.56
C ALA A 160 -19.64 17.33 -13.06
N GLN A 161 -19.50 17.51 -14.39
CA GLN A 161 -19.04 18.76 -14.97
C GLN A 161 -20.08 19.86 -14.85
N ALA A 162 -21.37 19.53 -14.70
CA ALA A 162 -22.39 20.52 -14.39
C ALA A 162 -22.20 21.24 -13.04
N LEU A 163 -21.57 20.59 -12.06
CA LEU A 163 -21.43 21.14 -10.69
C LEU A 163 -19.97 21.43 -10.30
N PHE A 164 -19.04 20.58 -10.72
CA PHE A 164 -17.67 20.57 -10.22
C PHE A 164 -16.65 20.60 -11.35
N THR A 165 -15.48 21.16 -11.05
CA THR A 165 -14.28 21.03 -11.87
C THR A 165 -13.07 20.74 -10.99
N THR A 166 -12.15 19.93 -11.51
CA THR A 166 -10.86 19.62 -10.90
C THR A 166 -9.92 19.05 -11.96
N GLU A 167 -8.64 19.38 -11.86
CA GLU A 167 -7.58 18.74 -12.64
C GLU A 167 -6.86 17.64 -11.84
N ALA A 168 -7.11 17.56 -10.52
CA ALA A 168 -6.50 16.57 -9.67
C ALA A 168 -7.13 15.19 -9.86
N SER A 169 -6.31 14.16 -9.59
CA SER A 169 -6.73 12.77 -9.51
C SER A 169 -6.02 12.09 -8.34
N VAL A 170 -6.62 11.01 -7.82
CA VAL A 170 -5.99 10.19 -6.80
C VAL A 170 -5.20 9.07 -7.50
N PRO A 171 -3.90 8.90 -7.22
CA PRO A 171 -3.15 7.75 -7.71
C PRO A 171 -3.85 6.43 -7.33
N GLY A 172 -3.98 5.50 -8.27
CA GLY A 172 -4.78 4.28 -8.08
C GLY A 172 -4.32 3.40 -6.91
N VAL A 173 -3.03 3.47 -6.56
CA VAL A 173 -2.44 2.80 -5.39
C VAL A 173 -3.04 3.26 -4.06
N PHE A 174 -3.60 4.46 -3.99
CA PHE A 174 -4.28 5.02 -2.82
C PHE A 174 -5.80 4.87 -2.91
N THR A 175 -6.25 3.70 -3.36
CA THR A 175 -7.66 3.32 -3.38
C THR A 175 -7.89 2.10 -2.48
N ARG A 176 -9.13 1.92 -2.03
CA ARG A 176 -9.55 0.75 -1.24
C ARG A 176 -9.28 -0.54 -2.00
N GLN A 177 -9.51 -0.54 -3.31
CA GLN A 177 -9.26 -1.66 -4.19
C GLN A 177 -7.77 -2.04 -4.22
N ALA A 178 -6.86 -1.06 -4.27
CA ALA A 178 -5.43 -1.31 -4.18
C ALA A 178 -5.02 -1.82 -2.80
N TRP A 179 -5.54 -1.21 -1.73
CA TRP A 179 -5.30 -1.67 -0.36
C TRP A 179 -5.70 -3.13 -0.14
N GLU A 180 -6.95 -3.48 -0.48
CA GLU A 180 -7.51 -4.81 -0.27
C GLU A 180 -6.97 -5.84 -1.27
N GLY A 181 -6.64 -5.41 -2.49
CA GLY A 181 -6.24 -6.31 -3.57
C GLY A 181 -4.75 -6.67 -3.62
N SER A 182 -3.86 -5.78 -3.20
CA SER A 182 -2.41 -6.03 -3.34
C SER A 182 -1.57 -5.41 -2.24
N VAL A 183 -1.78 -4.13 -1.91
CA VAL A 183 -0.86 -3.38 -1.03
C VAL A 183 -0.75 -4.02 0.34
N ARG A 184 -1.87 -4.41 0.97
CA ARG A 184 -1.84 -5.06 2.28
C ARG A 184 -1.01 -6.36 2.24
N GLN A 185 -1.22 -7.19 1.21
CA GLN A 185 -0.47 -8.44 1.05
C GLN A 185 1.01 -8.19 0.77
N ALA A 186 1.34 -7.16 -0.01
CA ALA A 186 2.72 -6.77 -0.28
C ALA A 186 3.44 -6.32 1.00
N ILE A 187 2.78 -5.51 1.85
CA ILE A 187 3.33 -5.13 3.17
C ILE A 187 3.53 -6.37 4.05
N ASP A 188 2.54 -7.28 4.08
CA ASP A 188 2.63 -8.52 4.85
C ASP A 188 3.79 -9.42 4.36
N ALA A 189 4.00 -9.51 3.04
CA ALA A 189 5.10 -10.23 2.43
C ALA A 189 6.48 -9.60 2.73
N ILE A 190 6.58 -8.27 2.72
CA ILE A 190 7.81 -7.55 3.13
C ILE A 190 8.14 -7.87 4.59
N ALA A 191 7.13 -7.84 5.47
CA ALA A 191 7.33 -8.18 6.88
C ALA A 191 7.72 -9.65 7.07
N GLU A 192 7.12 -10.58 6.32
CA GLU A 192 7.47 -12.00 6.41
C GLU A 192 8.87 -12.27 5.87
N ALA A 193 9.24 -11.66 4.74
CA ALA A 193 10.60 -11.72 4.23
C ALA A 193 11.58 -11.25 5.31
N ARG A 194 11.32 -10.10 5.95
CA ARG A 194 12.12 -9.57 7.07
C ARG A 194 12.22 -10.54 8.25
N ARG A 195 11.14 -11.28 8.56
CA ARG A 195 11.14 -12.31 9.61
C ARG A 195 12.12 -13.42 9.25
N GLU A 196 12.09 -13.92 8.02
CA GLU A 196 13.05 -14.92 7.55
C GLU A 196 14.50 -14.40 7.54
N GLU A 197 14.72 -13.13 7.14
CA GLU A 197 16.06 -12.51 7.20
C GLU A 197 16.60 -12.54 8.63
N ILE A 198 15.76 -12.22 9.61
CA ILE A 198 16.17 -12.10 11.00
C ILE A 198 16.31 -13.47 11.68
N ASP A 199 15.36 -14.37 11.46
CA ASP A 199 15.21 -15.62 12.21
C ASP A 199 16.41 -16.58 12.09
N TRP A 200 17.07 -16.58 10.93
CA TRP A 200 18.19 -17.51 10.72
C TRP A 200 19.39 -16.93 9.97
N VAL A 201 19.22 -15.87 9.17
CA VAL A 201 20.34 -15.26 8.43
C VAL A 201 21.06 -14.24 9.30
N LEU A 202 20.33 -13.30 9.91
CA LEU A 202 20.92 -12.17 10.62
C LEU A 202 21.10 -12.39 12.12
N SER A 203 20.39 -13.34 12.74
CA SER A 203 20.57 -13.71 14.15
C SER A 203 20.40 -15.21 14.36
N ASP A 204 21.10 -15.76 15.36
CA ASP A 204 20.79 -17.08 15.93
C ASP A 204 19.89 -16.96 17.19
N GLN A 205 19.71 -15.74 17.70
CA GLN A 205 18.85 -15.38 18.83
C GLN A 205 17.93 -14.22 18.40
N PRO A 206 16.78 -14.51 17.76
CA PRO A 206 15.89 -13.47 17.25
C PRO A 206 15.34 -12.53 18.33
N ALA A 207 15.32 -12.99 19.59
CA ALA A 207 14.84 -12.23 20.75
C ALA A 207 15.73 -11.03 21.14
N ASP A 208 17.02 -11.04 20.78
CA ASP A 208 17.96 -9.96 21.12
C ASP A 208 18.04 -8.87 20.04
N VAL A 209 17.27 -9.02 18.96
CA VAL A 209 17.20 -8.05 17.88
C VAL A 209 16.37 -6.86 18.35
N ASP A 210 16.90 -5.64 18.18
CA ASP A 210 16.21 -4.40 18.55
C ASP A 210 14.77 -4.44 18.03
N THR A 211 13.80 -4.25 18.92
CA THR A 211 12.37 -4.23 18.60
C THR A 211 12.03 -3.33 17.41
N ARG A 212 12.80 -2.25 17.19
CA ARG A 212 12.71 -1.34 16.03
C ARG A 212 12.90 -2.02 14.69
N LEU A 213 13.67 -3.10 14.67
CA LEU A 213 13.98 -3.90 13.48
C LEU A 213 12.99 -5.06 13.31
N SER A 214 12.02 -5.23 14.22
CA SER A 214 11.12 -6.36 14.19
C SER A 214 10.18 -6.33 12.96
N PRO A 215 9.83 -7.50 12.40
CA PRO A 215 8.89 -7.63 11.29
C PRO A 215 7.55 -6.92 11.53
N ASP A 216 7.02 -7.04 12.75
CA ASP A 216 5.71 -6.50 13.10
C ASP A 216 5.76 -4.96 13.20
N GLN A 217 6.86 -4.40 13.70
CA GLN A 217 7.05 -2.94 13.67
C GLN A 217 7.31 -2.41 12.26
N LEU A 218 8.01 -3.16 11.40
CA LEU A 218 8.15 -2.79 9.99
C LEU A 218 6.78 -2.76 9.30
N ARG A 219 5.96 -3.79 9.49
CA ARG A 219 4.58 -3.87 8.98
C ARG A 219 3.76 -2.66 9.43
N ALA A 220 3.78 -2.35 10.72
CA ALA A 220 3.03 -1.23 11.29
C ALA A 220 3.48 0.11 10.69
N ARG A 221 4.79 0.37 10.59
CA ARG A 221 5.34 1.61 10.04
C ARG A 221 5.04 1.80 8.56
N LEU A 222 5.17 0.73 7.75
CA LEU A 222 4.79 0.77 6.34
C LEU A 222 3.29 1.01 6.16
N THR A 223 2.46 0.37 6.98
CA THR A 223 1.00 0.56 6.96
C THR A 223 0.61 1.98 7.34
N GLU A 224 1.21 2.51 8.41
CA GLU A 224 0.95 3.89 8.86
C GLU A 224 1.35 4.90 7.80
N ARG A 225 2.55 4.76 7.23
CA ARG A 225 3.02 5.62 6.13
C ARG A 225 2.08 5.55 4.92
N TYR A 226 1.67 4.35 4.53
CA TYR A 226 0.72 4.16 3.43
C TYR A 226 -0.58 4.93 3.65
N PHE A 227 -1.16 4.84 4.86
CA PHE A 227 -2.41 5.54 5.14
C PHE A 227 -2.25 7.05 5.32
N GLN A 228 -1.06 7.54 5.68
CA GLN A 228 -0.74 8.97 5.64
C GLN A 228 -0.74 9.48 4.19
N ASP A 229 -0.02 8.81 3.29
CA ASP A 229 0.03 9.19 1.87
C ASP A 229 -1.34 9.04 1.19
N TYR A 230 -2.08 7.98 1.55
CA TYR A 230 -3.48 7.79 1.13
C TYR A 230 -4.34 9.00 1.54
N ALA A 231 -4.28 9.39 2.81
CA ALA A 231 -5.06 10.51 3.32
C ALA A 231 -4.71 11.82 2.59
N SER A 232 -3.42 12.08 2.38
CA SER A 232 -2.96 13.27 1.65
C SER A 232 -3.46 13.30 0.21
N ALA A 233 -3.33 12.21 -0.54
CA ALA A 233 -3.79 12.14 -1.94
C ALA A 233 -5.30 12.42 -2.07
N TRP A 234 -6.10 11.91 -1.14
CA TRP A 234 -7.54 12.17 -1.11
C TRP A 234 -7.88 13.59 -0.68
N GLN A 235 -7.17 14.15 0.30
CA GLN A 235 -7.34 15.55 0.68
C GLN A 235 -7.01 16.50 -0.47
N ASP A 236 -5.95 16.22 -1.23
CA ASP A 236 -5.56 17.03 -2.39
C ASP A 236 -6.68 17.07 -3.44
N LEU A 237 -7.24 15.92 -3.80
CA LEU A 237 -8.39 15.84 -4.69
C LEU A 237 -9.60 16.60 -4.15
N LEU A 238 -9.98 16.37 -2.89
CA LEU A 238 -11.19 16.97 -2.32
C LEU A 238 -11.06 18.49 -2.16
N ASN A 239 -9.87 18.99 -1.83
CA ASN A 239 -9.59 20.42 -1.69
C ASN A 239 -9.39 21.14 -3.03
N SER A 240 -9.07 20.40 -4.11
CA SER A 240 -8.95 20.96 -5.45
C SER A 240 -10.28 21.11 -6.16
N LEU A 241 -11.36 20.47 -5.69
CA LEU A 241 -12.69 20.63 -6.24
C LEU A 241 -13.12 22.11 -6.22
N ARG A 242 -13.59 22.59 -7.37
CA ARG A 242 -14.16 23.92 -7.54
C ARG A 242 -15.59 23.79 -8.03
N TRP A 243 -16.46 24.64 -7.47
CA TRP A 243 -17.81 24.79 -7.99
C TRP A 243 -17.76 25.47 -9.36
N GLN A 244 -18.54 24.98 -10.31
CA GLN A 244 -18.70 25.61 -11.62
C GLN A 244 -19.50 26.90 -11.50
N GLN A 245 -18.91 28.02 -11.89
CA GLN A 245 -19.60 29.31 -11.84
C GLN A 245 -20.73 29.36 -12.88
N ALA A 246 -21.97 29.48 -12.40
CA ALA A 246 -23.12 29.71 -13.27
C ALA A 246 -23.05 31.11 -13.92
N ALA A 247 -23.36 31.19 -15.21
CA ALA A 247 -23.41 32.43 -15.97
C ALA A 247 -24.76 33.15 -15.84
N SER A 248 -25.81 32.48 -15.35
CA SER A 248 -27.15 33.03 -15.22
C SER A 248 -27.91 32.52 -13.98
N LEU A 249 -29.03 33.19 -13.67
CA LEU A 249 -29.96 32.74 -12.63
C LEU A 249 -30.58 31.38 -12.97
N ASP A 250 -30.94 31.14 -14.24
CA ASP A 250 -31.53 29.87 -14.66
C ASP A 250 -30.52 28.73 -14.55
N GLU A 251 -29.27 28.96 -14.95
CA GLU A 251 -28.20 27.97 -14.76
C GLU A 251 -27.92 27.70 -13.27
N SER A 252 -28.02 28.73 -12.42
CA SER A 252 -27.92 28.54 -10.96
C SER A 252 -29.07 27.68 -10.44
N ILE A 253 -30.30 27.88 -10.94
CA ILE A 253 -31.46 27.05 -10.61
C ILE A 253 -31.24 25.60 -11.08
N ASP A 254 -30.71 25.40 -12.27
CA ASP A 254 -30.42 24.07 -12.82
C ASP A 254 -29.35 23.34 -12.00
N GLN A 255 -28.26 24.02 -11.63
CA GLN A 255 -27.23 23.46 -10.76
C GLN A 255 -27.80 23.07 -9.37
N LEU A 256 -28.61 23.94 -8.75
CA LEU A 256 -29.27 23.61 -7.47
C LEU A 256 -30.29 22.47 -7.62
N THR A 257 -30.95 22.37 -8.78
CA THR A 257 -31.84 21.26 -9.12
C THR A 257 -31.07 19.96 -9.15
N LEU A 258 -30.00 19.90 -9.93
CA LEU A 258 -29.15 18.72 -10.08
C LEU A 258 -28.51 18.32 -8.74
N MET A 259 -27.97 19.27 -7.98
CA MET A 259 -27.33 19.00 -6.69
C MET A 259 -28.30 18.38 -5.66
N SER A 260 -29.57 18.80 -5.70
CA SER A 260 -30.63 18.32 -4.79
C SER A 260 -31.37 17.07 -5.28
N ASP A 261 -31.10 16.60 -6.50
CA ASP A 261 -31.73 15.40 -7.05
C ASP A 261 -31.18 14.14 -6.39
N VAL A 262 -32.05 13.38 -5.72
CA VAL A 262 -31.64 12.20 -4.94
C VAL A 262 -31.04 11.08 -5.79
N ARG A 263 -31.37 11.03 -7.09
CA ARG A 263 -30.94 9.95 -8.00
C ARG A 263 -29.76 10.36 -8.87
N GLN A 264 -29.71 11.61 -9.31
CA GLN A 264 -28.75 12.09 -10.30
C GLN A 264 -27.73 13.06 -9.74
N SER A 265 -27.76 13.39 -8.44
CA SER A 265 -26.82 14.34 -7.84
C SER A 265 -25.37 13.85 -7.88
N PRO A 266 -24.47 14.57 -8.58
CA PRO A 266 -23.04 14.31 -8.55
C PRO A 266 -22.43 14.50 -7.16
N LEU A 267 -23.00 15.39 -6.33
CA LEU A 267 -22.56 15.59 -4.95
C LEU A 267 -22.82 14.34 -4.11
N ILE A 268 -24.02 13.77 -4.20
CA ILE A 268 -24.36 12.54 -3.47
C ILE A 268 -23.50 11.38 -3.96
N ALA A 269 -23.33 11.23 -5.28
CA ALA A 269 -22.49 10.20 -5.88
C ALA A 269 -21.03 10.30 -5.39
N LEU A 270 -20.45 11.50 -5.44
CA LEU A 270 -19.09 11.76 -4.96
C LEU A 270 -18.94 11.39 -3.47
N LEU A 271 -19.86 11.85 -2.61
CA LEU A 271 -19.78 11.58 -1.17
C LEU A 271 -19.92 10.08 -0.85
N ASN A 272 -20.76 9.35 -1.59
CA ASN A 272 -20.86 7.90 -1.46
C ASN A 272 -19.56 7.20 -1.86
N SER A 273 -18.93 7.63 -2.96
CA SER A 273 -17.63 7.11 -3.39
C SER A 273 -16.53 7.40 -2.36
N VAL A 274 -16.50 8.61 -1.80
CA VAL A 274 -15.58 8.96 -0.70
C VAL A 274 -15.84 8.08 0.53
N ALA A 275 -17.10 7.85 0.89
CA ALA A 275 -17.45 6.99 2.02
C ALA A 275 -17.03 5.54 1.82
N TYR A 276 -17.18 5.02 0.60
CA TYR A 276 -16.69 3.69 0.24
C TYR A 276 -15.16 3.59 0.38
N GLN A 277 -14.43 4.62 -0.07
CA GLN A 277 -12.97 4.66 -0.07
C GLN A 277 -12.40 4.83 1.34
N ALA A 278 -13.05 5.65 2.18
CA ALA A 278 -12.69 5.86 3.59
C ALA A 278 -12.71 4.58 4.45
N GLN A 279 -13.37 3.53 3.99
CA GLN A 279 -13.39 2.23 4.68
C GLN A 279 -12.11 1.40 4.47
N ALA A 280 -11.16 1.84 3.64
CA ALA A 280 -9.87 1.16 3.50
C ALA A 280 -9.19 0.99 4.87
N GLY A 281 -8.74 -0.24 5.17
CA GLY A 281 -8.11 -0.58 6.44
C GLY A 281 -9.07 -0.82 7.62
N SER A 282 -10.39 -0.75 7.41
CA SER A 282 -11.38 -1.09 8.44
C SER A 282 -11.43 -2.60 8.70
N ARG A 283 -11.72 -3.01 9.94
CA ARG A 283 -11.77 -4.44 10.31
C ARG A 283 -12.99 -5.14 9.69
N PRO A 284 -12.85 -6.40 9.21
CA PRO A 284 -13.93 -7.13 8.55
C PRO A 284 -15.16 -7.45 9.42
N GLN A 285 -15.07 -7.36 10.76
CA GLN A 285 -16.25 -7.52 11.63
C GLN A 285 -17.30 -6.42 11.41
N ALA A 286 -16.89 -5.18 11.12
CA ALA A 286 -17.83 -4.11 10.77
C ALA A 286 -18.55 -4.40 9.43
N LEU A 287 -17.92 -5.14 8.52
CA LEU A 287 -18.53 -5.56 7.25
C LEU A 287 -19.55 -6.69 7.45
N ALA A 288 -19.26 -7.65 8.34
CA ALA A 288 -20.22 -8.71 8.69
C ALA A 288 -21.50 -8.12 9.32
N ASP A 289 -21.34 -7.15 10.23
CA ASP A 289 -22.47 -6.45 10.85
C ASP A 289 -23.26 -5.61 9.84
N SER A 290 -22.58 -4.96 8.88
CA SER A 290 -23.23 -4.23 7.78
C SER A 290 -24.01 -5.14 6.84
N LEU A 291 -23.46 -6.31 6.48
CA LEU A 291 -24.12 -7.30 5.60
C LEU A 291 -25.36 -7.92 6.26
N VAL A 292 -25.27 -8.22 7.56
CA VAL A 292 -26.41 -8.70 8.36
C VAL A 292 -27.50 -7.63 8.46
N GLN A 293 -27.13 -6.35 8.61
CA GLN A 293 -28.08 -5.24 8.61
C GLN A 293 -28.76 -5.01 7.25
N SER A 294 -28.03 -5.11 6.14
CA SER A 294 -28.60 -5.00 4.79
C SER A 294 -29.55 -6.17 4.49
N ALA A 295 -29.21 -7.40 4.92
CA ALA A 295 -30.08 -8.57 4.76
C ALA A 295 -31.37 -8.47 5.59
N GLN A 296 -31.32 -7.90 6.80
CA GLN A 296 -32.51 -7.68 7.63
C GLN A 296 -33.46 -6.60 7.07
N LYS A 297 -32.93 -5.61 6.35
CA LYS A 297 -33.73 -4.55 5.72
C LYS A 297 -34.44 -4.99 4.43
N LEU A 298 -33.98 -6.06 3.78
CA LEU A 298 -34.60 -6.63 2.58
C LEU A 298 -35.86 -7.48 2.85
N ILE A 299 -36.19 -7.75 4.12
CA ILE A 299 -37.35 -8.57 4.52
C ILE A 299 -38.58 -7.70 4.90
N GLY A 300 -38.48 -6.36 4.83
CA GLY A 300 -39.60 -5.44 5.09
C GLY A 300 -40.24 -4.89 3.80
N PRO A 301 -41.58 -4.73 3.73
CA PRO A 301 -42.24 -4.25 2.53
C PRO A 301 -42.06 -2.73 2.31
N ASP A 302 -41.87 -2.36 1.04
CA ASP A 302 -41.93 -1.02 0.43
C ASP A 302 -41.17 0.14 1.08
N LYS A 303 -39.88 0.30 0.73
CA LYS A 303 -39.23 1.62 0.64
C LYS A 303 -38.28 1.69 -0.57
N ALA A 304 -38.39 2.80 -1.32
CA ALA A 304 -37.47 3.22 -2.39
C ALA A 304 -35.99 3.07 -1.96
N PRO A 305 -35.02 2.91 -2.88
CA PRO A 305 -33.62 2.65 -2.53
C PRO A 305 -33.12 3.76 -1.61
N ALA A 306 -33.07 3.44 -0.32
CA ALA A 306 -32.67 4.34 0.72
C ALA A 306 -31.15 4.31 0.74
N ILE A 307 -30.52 5.49 0.61
CA ILE A 307 -29.09 5.69 0.85
C ILE A 307 -28.71 4.92 2.14
N GLU A 308 -28.00 3.80 1.99
CA GLU A 308 -27.64 2.89 3.07
C GLU A 308 -26.69 3.58 4.06
N PRO A 309 -26.75 3.25 5.36
CA PRO A 309 -25.90 3.87 6.36
C PRO A 309 -24.46 3.36 6.23
N LEU A 310 -23.68 3.97 5.35
CA LEU A 310 -22.22 3.84 5.28
C LEU A 310 -21.52 4.48 6.51
N ALA A 311 -22.28 5.06 7.44
CA ALA A 311 -21.84 5.85 8.58
C ALA A 311 -21.74 5.06 9.89
N GLN A 312 -21.28 3.80 9.87
CA GLN A 312 -20.73 3.25 11.11
C GLN A 312 -19.42 3.98 11.40
N ALA A 313 -19.29 4.53 12.61
CA ALA A 313 -18.17 5.34 13.07
C ALA A 313 -16.86 4.77 12.51
N ALA A 314 -16.14 5.57 11.72
CA ALA A 314 -14.93 5.13 11.04
C ALA A 314 -13.95 4.57 12.07
N THR A 315 -13.88 3.25 12.20
CA THR A 315 -12.88 2.57 13.00
C THR A 315 -11.81 2.11 12.04
N GLY A 316 -10.74 2.89 11.90
CA GLY A 316 -9.68 2.60 10.95
C GLY A 316 -8.63 3.71 10.90
N PRO A 317 -7.52 3.48 10.19
CA PRO A 317 -6.42 4.45 10.07
C PRO A 317 -6.84 5.76 9.39
N LEU A 318 -7.92 5.73 8.61
CA LEU A 318 -8.48 6.87 7.87
C LEU A 318 -9.56 7.65 8.65
N ALA A 319 -9.89 7.23 9.87
CA ALA A 319 -10.98 7.80 10.66
C ALA A 319 -10.83 9.29 10.93
N ALA A 320 -9.62 9.76 11.27
CA ALA A 320 -9.37 11.16 11.55
C ALA A 320 -9.52 12.03 10.28
N THR A 321 -9.10 11.50 9.13
CA THR A 321 -9.12 12.21 7.84
C THR A 321 -10.54 12.37 7.29
N PHE A 322 -11.31 11.27 7.25
CA PHE A 322 -12.65 11.28 6.63
C PHE A 322 -13.79 11.45 7.62
N GLY A 323 -13.55 11.23 8.92
CA GLY A 323 -14.56 11.25 9.98
C GLY A 323 -15.50 12.46 9.94
N PRO A 324 -15.00 13.71 9.84
CA PRO A 324 -15.86 14.89 9.74
C PRO A 324 -16.82 14.86 8.54
N LEU A 325 -16.35 14.39 7.38
CA LEU A 325 -17.18 14.29 6.17
C LEU A 325 -18.19 13.14 6.28
N LEU A 326 -17.79 11.99 6.83
CA LEU A 326 -18.70 10.86 7.04
C LEU A 326 -19.79 11.17 8.07
N ALA A 327 -19.50 12.01 9.07
CA ALA A 327 -20.50 12.46 10.03
C ALA A 327 -21.62 13.30 9.40
N LEU A 328 -21.36 13.97 8.26
CA LEU A 328 -22.40 14.68 7.50
C LEU A 328 -23.36 13.73 6.78
N LEU A 329 -22.91 12.52 6.46
CA LEU A 329 -23.72 11.48 5.82
C LEU A 329 -24.60 10.73 6.83
N ASP A 330 -24.27 10.83 8.11
CA ASP A 330 -25.05 10.19 9.17
C ASP A 330 -26.41 10.89 9.35
N LYS A 331 -27.47 10.13 9.07
CA LYS A 331 -28.86 10.58 9.22
C LYS A 331 -29.29 10.69 10.68
N SER A 332 -28.56 10.07 11.60
CA SER A 332 -28.83 10.09 13.04
C SER A 332 -28.26 11.34 13.73
N ASN A 333 -27.49 12.17 13.03
CA ASN A 333 -26.93 13.39 13.57
C ASN A 333 -28.03 14.43 13.86
N THR A 334 -28.32 14.65 15.14
CA THR A 334 -29.40 15.52 15.64
C THR A 334 -29.05 17.01 15.65
N ASP A 335 -27.78 17.37 15.43
CA ASP A 335 -27.30 18.75 15.56
C ASP A 335 -27.68 19.65 14.35
N GLY A 336 -28.47 19.14 13.41
CA GLY A 336 -28.93 19.87 12.23
C GLY A 336 -27.86 20.10 11.16
N LEU A 337 -26.66 19.54 11.36
CA LEU A 337 -25.50 19.57 10.45
C LEU A 337 -25.39 18.24 9.70
N SER A 338 -26.35 17.95 8.83
CA SER A 338 -26.36 16.74 8.00
C SER A 338 -26.59 17.08 6.53
N LEU A 339 -26.09 16.23 5.63
CA LEU A 339 -26.30 16.37 4.19
C LEU A 339 -27.79 16.47 3.84
N PRO A 340 -28.71 15.64 4.39
CA PRO A 340 -30.13 15.79 4.14
C PRO A 340 -30.70 17.16 4.56
N ALA A 341 -30.26 17.69 5.70
CA ALA A 341 -30.68 19.01 6.17
C ALA A 341 -30.17 20.12 5.24
N PHE A 342 -28.91 20.01 4.78
CA PHE A 342 -28.33 20.92 3.81
C PHE A 342 -29.08 20.89 2.47
N LEU A 343 -29.31 19.71 1.89
CA LEU A 343 -30.04 19.54 0.63
C LEU A 343 -31.49 20.05 0.74
N THR A 344 -32.12 19.92 1.90
CA THR A 344 -33.45 20.51 2.14
C THR A 344 -33.41 22.04 2.09
N ARG A 345 -32.38 22.68 2.66
CA ARG A 345 -32.19 24.14 2.60
C ARG A 345 -31.90 24.60 1.16
N VAL A 346 -31.06 23.87 0.44
CA VAL A 346 -30.77 24.08 -1.00
C VAL A 346 -32.06 24.07 -1.81
N THR A 347 -32.93 23.06 -1.60
CA THR A 347 -34.23 22.97 -2.29
C THR A 347 -35.11 24.19 -2.00
N ARG A 348 -35.12 24.72 -0.76
CA ARG A 348 -35.87 25.95 -0.44
C ARG A 348 -35.32 27.17 -1.18
N VAL A 349 -34.00 27.32 -1.25
CA VAL A 349 -33.35 28.40 -2.01
C VAL A 349 -33.72 28.28 -3.49
N ARG A 350 -33.58 27.09 -4.08
CA ARG A 350 -33.98 26.81 -5.46
C ARG A 350 -35.42 27.22 -5.74
N LEU A 351 -36.37 26.80 -4.90
CA LEU A 351 -37.79 27.15 -5.06
C LEU A 351 -38.02 28.67 -4.98
N LYS A 352 -37.30 29.39 -4.11
CA LYS A 352 -37.39 30.84 -4.03
C LYS A 352 -36.82 31.53 -5.28
N LEU A 353 -35.70 31.07 -5.80
CA LEU A 353 -35.13 31.59 -7.06
C LEU A 353 -36.06 31.30 -8.25
N GLN A 354 -36.67 30.11 -8.30
CA GLN A 354 -37.68 29.76 -9.32
C GLN A 354 -38.92 30.67 -9.25
N GLN A 355 -39.38 31.02 -8.05
CA GLN A 355 -40.47 31.99 -7.88
C GLN A 355 -40.11 33.38 -8.42
N ILE A 356 -38.85 33.80 -8.27
CA ILE A 356 -38.36 35.09 -8.77
C ILE A 356 -38.24 35.05 -10.30
N SER A 357 -37.64 34.00 -10.85
CA SER A 357 -37.48 33.85 -12.31
C SER A 357 -38.84 33.80 -13.04
N THR A 358 -39.86 33.20 -12.43
CA THR A 358 -41.22 33.10 -13.01
C THR A 358 -42.18 34.23 -12.60
N ALA A 359 -41.72 35.23 -11.85
CA ALA A 359 -42.55 36.35 -11.40
C ALA A 359 -42.95 37.28 -12.56
N PRO A 360 -44.08 38.00 -12.44
CA PRO A 360 -44.46 39.03 -13.40
C PRO A 360 -43.44 40.18 -13.50
N ASP A 361 -42.80 40.53 -12.38
CA ASP A 361 -41.66 41.47 -12.32
C ASP A 361 -40.49 40.85 -11.54
N PRO A 362 -39.58 40.12 -12.22
CA PRO A 362 -38.43 39.49 -11.60
C PRO A 362 -37.42 40.48 -10.99
N LEU A 363 -37.31 41.68 -11.55
CA LEU A 363 -36.33 42.68 -11.12
C LEU A 363 -36.71 43.25 -9.76
N GLU A 364 -37.99 43.61 -9.59
CA GLU A 364 -38.53 44.10 -8.33
C GLU A 364 -38.39 43.05 -7.22
N MET A 365 -38.75 41.79 -7.50
CA MET A 365 -38.61 40.69 -6.52
C MET A 365 -37.15 40.43 -6.14
N THR A 366 -36.22 40.51 -7.09
CA THR A 366 -34.78 40.34 -6.82
C THR A 366 -34.26 41.45 -5.92
N GLN A 367 -34.64 42.71 -6.17
CA GLN A 367 -34.27 43.85 -5.32
C GLN A 367 -34.84 43.72 -3.91
N ALA A 368 -36.11 43.33 -3.77
CA ALA A 368 -36.73 43.12 -2.47
C ALA A 368 -36.02 42.01 -1.67
N LEU A 369 -35.63 40.91 -2.32
CA LEU A 369 -34.87 39.84 -1.68
C LEU A 369 -33.48 40.32 -1.25
N ALA A 370 -32.74 41.01 -2.12
CA ALA A 370 -31.43 41.55 -1.78
C ALA A 370 -31.53 42.51 -0.60
N GLN A 371 -32.54 43.38 -0.58
CA GLN A 371 -32.79 44.33 0.49
C GLN A 371 -33.11 43.65 1.82
N SER A 372 -33.89 42.56 1.83
CA SER A 372 -34.18 41.82 3.07
C SER A 372 -32.91 41.17 3.65
N VAL A 373 -32.08 40.58 2.78
CA VAL A 373 -30.79 39.98 3.17
C VAL A 373 -29.85 41.04 3.77
N PHE A 374 -29.69 42.20 3.13
CA PHE A 374 -28.86 43.29 3.66
C PHE A 374 -29.39 43.88 4.97
N GLN A 375 -30.70 43.79 5.22
CA GLN A 375 -31.33 44.24 6.46
C GLN A 375 -31.35 43.16 7.55
N GLY A 376 -30.87 41.94 7.27
CA GLY A 376 -30.86 40.82 8.21
C GLY A 376 -32.25 40.30 8.56
N ARG A 377 -33.22 40.42 7.63
CA ARG A 377 -34.61 39.97 7.82
C ARG A 377 -34.95 38.72 7.03
#